data_AF-A0A4Z2H182-F1
#
_entry.id   AF-A0A4Z2H182-F1
#
_cell.length_a   1.000
_cell.length_b   1.000
_cell.length_c   1.000
_cell.angle_alpha   90.00
_cell.angle_beta   90.00
_cell.angle_gamma   90.00
#
_symmetry.space_group_name_H-M   'P 1'
#
loop_
_entity.id
_entity.type
_entity.pdbx_description
1 polymer ?
#
loop_
_entity_poly.entity_id
_entity_poly.type
_entity_poly.pdbx_seq_one_letter_code
_entity_poly.pdbx_strand_id
1 'polypeptide(L)'
;MVDPATRVAFSMVESGLSHTVKALLKEMSGQRVWEKGLIRWSLQKKLEANPSCSVSLVRVLVRELDKLLQADDARSHTHTIPVLHTLYYVVMQSGVMIPTSVYQAVFECVMKLLTLPSPYSAVALSTVRSIKMEMTTPGTELLSYNKC
;
A
#
# COMPACT_ATOMS: atom_id res chain seq x y z
N MET A 1 1.87 7.42 29.09
CA MET A 1 1.80 8.71 28.36
C MET A 1 2.97 8.76 27.39
N VAL A 2 2.73 8.79 26.08
CA VAL A 2 3.79 8.84 25.07
C VAL A 2 4.23 10.29 24.88
N ASP A 3 5.53 10.52 24.89
CA ASP A 3 6.16 11.84 24.88
C ASP A 3 5.75 12.68 23.64
N PRO A 4 5.41 13.98 23.82
CA PRO A 4 5.00 14.85 22.72
C PRO A 4 6.06 15.02 21.63
N ALA A 5 7.37 14.92 21.95
CA ALA A 5 8.44 15.00 20.96
C ALA A 5 8.44 13.79 20.01
N THR A 6 8.09 12.60 20.52
CA THR A 6 7.98 11.39 19.69
C THR A 6 6.80 11.51 18.71
N ARG A 7 5.68 12.11 19.12
CA ARG A 7 4.52 12.35 18.25
C ARG A 7 4.83 13.30 17.09
N VAL A 8 5.59 14.36 17.34
CA VAL A 8 5.98 15.34 16.31
C VAL A 8 6.95 14.72 15.29
N ALA A 9 7.90 13.91 15.75
CA ALA A 9 8.82 13.19 14.86
C ALA A 9 8.08 12.16 13.96
N PHE A 10 7.13 11.41 14.52
CA PHE A 10 6.26 10.52 13.75
C PHE A 10 5.43 11.29 12.71
N SER A 11 4.87 12.43 13.09
CA SER A 11 4.10 13.30 12.18
C SER A 11 4.93 13.82 11.01
N MET A 12 6.20 14.21 11.24
CA MET A 12 7.08 14.72 10.20
C MET A 12 7.53 13.61 9.23
N VAL A 13 7.86 12.43 9.76
CA VAL A 13 8.21 11.25 8.97
C VAL A 13 7.00 10.77 8.14
N GLU A 14 5.81 10.75 8.74
CA GLU A 14 4.57 10.36 8.08
C GLU A 14 4.15 11.38 7.00
N SER A 15 4.38 12.67 7.24
CA SER A 15 4.20 13.75 6.27
C SER A 15 5.13 13.61 5.06
N GLY A 16 6.44 13.43 5.28
CA GLY A 16 7.41 13.24 4.21
C GLY A 16 7.13 11.97 3.40
N LEU A 17 6.69 10.90 4.06
CA LEU A 17 6.29 9.67 3.38
C LEU A 17 5.00 9.84 2.60
N SER A 18 4.01 10.55 3.13
CA SER A 18 2.77 10.88 2.44
C SER A 18 3.04 11.75 1.21
N HIS A 19 3.94 12.74 1.31
CA HIS A 19 4.38 13.52 0.15
C HIS A 19 5.09 12.64 -0.88
N THR A 20 5.96 11.73 -0.45
CA THR A 20 6.63 10.78 -1.35
C THR A 20 5.61 9.88 -2.05
N VAL A 21 4.68 9.26 -1.32
CA VAL A 21 3.65 8.39 -1.90
C VAL A 21 2.73 9.19 -2.82
N LYS A 22 2.27 10.38 -2.43
CA LYS A 22 1.47 11.25 -3.31
C LYS A 22 2.22 11.70 -4.56
N ALA A 23 3.51 12.00 -4.45
CA ALA A 23 4.36 12.30 -5.60
C ALA A 23 4.43 11.07 -6.51
N LEU A 24 4.75 9.88 -5.97
CA LEU A 24 4.80 8.63 -6.73
C LEU A 24 3.44 8.28 -7.38
N LEU A 25 2.33 8.50 -6.70
CA LEU A 25 0.99 8.23 -7.23
C LEU A 25 0.55 9.24 -8.30
N LYS A 26 0.88 10.52 -8.11
CA LYS A 26 0.68 11.57 -9.11
C LYS A 26 1.55 11.32 -10.34
N GLU A 27 2.77 10.85 -10.15
CA GLU A 27 3.69 10.42 -11.22
C GLU A 27 3.14 9.20 -11.97
N MET A 28 2.61 8.20 -11.26
CA MET A 28 1.91 7.05 -11.85
C MET A 28 0.67 7.41 -12.68
N SER A 29 0.03 8.54 -12.39
CA SER A 29 -1.20 9.01 -13.07
C SER A 29 -0.95 9.68 -14.42
N GLY A 30 0.28 10.16 -14.70
CA GLY A 30 0.56 11.04 -15.83
C GLY A 30 1.68 10.61 -16.78
N GLN A 31 2.41 9.52 -16.52
CA GLN A 31 3.69 9.26 -17.16
C GLN A 31 3.86 7.92 -17.89
N ARG A 32 4.87 7.88 -18.76
CA ARG A 32 5.14 6.86 -19.78
C ARG A 32 5.58 5.55 -19.12
N VAL A 33 5.42 4.42 -19.83
CA VAL A 33 5.63 3.04 -19.34
C VAL A 33 6.98 2.83 -18.61
N TRP A 34 8.04 3.53 -19.01
CA TRP A 34 9.38 3.44 -18.41
C TRP A 34 9.49 4.05 -17.00
N GLU A 35 8.74 5.13 -16.70
CA GLU A 35 8.75 5.77 -15.38
C GLU A 35 8.06 4.90 -14.31
N LYS A 36 7.07 4.09 -14.71
CA LYS A 36 6.43 3.09 -13.82
C LYS A 36 7.43 2.04 -13.33
N GLY A 37 8.37 1.63 -14.18
CA GLY A 37 9.45 0.72 -13.81
C GLY A 37 10.41 1.33 -12.78
N LEU A 38 10.72 2.62 -12.94
CA LEU A 38 11.58 3.38 -12.04
C LEU A 38 10.95 3.56 -10.65
N ILE A 39 9.64 3.83 -10.60
CA ILE A 39 8.88 3.98 -9.35
C ILE A 39 8.86 2.68 -8.56
N ARG A 40 8.52 1.56 -9.22
CA ARG A 40 8.56 0.23 -8.59
C ARG A 40 9.95 -0.08 -8.05
N TRP A 41 10.98 0.20 -8.85
CA TRP A 41 12.37 -0.02 -8.45
C TRP A 41 12.79 0.85 -7.25
N SER A 42 12.40 2.14 -7.23
CA SER A 42 12.71 3.04 -6.12
C SER A 42 12.00 2.61 -4.82
N LEU A 43 10.73 2.22 -4.91
CA LEU A 43 9.98 1.67 -3.78
C LEU A 43 10.65 0.40 -3.23
N GLN A 44 11.04 -0.51 -4.12
CA GLN A 44 11.75 -1.73 -3.74
C GLN A 44 13.07 -1.40 -3.04
N LYS A 45 13.90 -0.52 -3.62
CA LYS A 45 15.18 -0.12 -3.03
C LYS A 45 15.02 0.53 -1.66
N LYS A 46 13.96 1.33 -1.48
CA LYS A 46 13.63 1.94 -0.19
C LYS A 46 13.23 0.90 0.86
N LEU A 47 12.49 -0.13 0.45
CA LEU A 47 12.07 -1.22 1.34
C LEU A 47 13.25 -2.14 1.72
N GLU A 48 14.14 -2.43 0.76
CA GLU A 48 15.39 -3.16 0.99
C GLU A 48 16.32 -2.39 1.94
N ALA A 49 16.48 -1.08 1.74
CA ALA A 49 17.36 -0.25 2.55
C ALA A 49 16.82 0.00 3.97
N ASN A 50 15.49 0.06 4.13
CA ASN A 50 14.87 0.26 5.43
C ASN A 50 13.52 -0.49 5.56
N PRO A 51 13.55 -1.79 5.90
CA PRO A 51 12.34 -2.60 6.06
C PRO A 51 11.36 -2.05 7.10
N SER A 52 11.85 -1.32 8.12
CA SER A 52 11.00 -0.72 9.17
C SER A 52 10.04 0.36 8.64
N CYS A 53 10.32 0.94 7.46
CA CYS A 53 9.43 1.92 6.85
C CYS A 53 8.17 1.30 6.23
N SER A 54 8.12 -0.03 6.07
CA SER A 54 6.99 -0.77 5.50
C SER A 54 5.68 -0.50 6.24
N VAL A 55 5.71 -0.49 7.58
CA VAL A 55 4.52 -0.20 8.40
C VAL A 55 3.97 1.19 8.12
N SER A 56 4.85 2.19 8.03
CA SER A 56 4.45 3.56 7.70
C SER A 56 3.93 3.68 6.27
N LEU A 57 4.56 2.98 5.32
CA LEU A 57 4.12 2.93 3.92
C LEU A 57 2.73 2.33 3.78
N VAL A 58 2.47 1.21 4.46
CA VAL A 58 1.15 0.57 4.51
C VAL A 58 0.10 1.54 5.03
N ARG A 59 0.37 2.24 6.15
CA ARG A 59 -0.58 3.23 6.70
C ARG A 59 -0.87 4.37 5.72
N VAL A 60 0.16 4.87 5.04
CA VAL A 60 -0.02 5.94 4.03
C VAL A 60 -0.86 5.45 2.85
N LEU A 61 -0.59 4.25 2.35
CA LEU A 61 -1.34 3.65 1.23
C LEU A 61 -2.79 3.36 1.60
N VAL A 62 -3.07 2.87 2.81
CA VAL A 62 -4.43 2.68 3.34
C VAL A 62 -5.18 4.01 3.39
N ARG A 63 -4.56 5.06 3.93
CA ARG A 63 -5.18 6.39 3.97
C ARG A 63 -5.44 6.97 2.58
N GLU A 64 -4.59 6.65 1.61
CA GLU A 64 -4.81 7.12 0.24
C GLU A 64 -5.95 6.34 -0.44
N LEU A 65 -6.02 5.01 -0.27
CA LEU A 65 -7.17 4.22 -0.72
C LEU A 65 -8.49 4.71 -0.12
N ASP A 66 -8.50 5.03 1.18
CA ASP A 66 -9.71 5.52 1.84
C ASP A 66 -10.17 6.88 1.27
N LYS A 67 -9.24 7.75 0.86
CA LYS A 67 -9.59 8.99 0.16
C LYS A 67 -10.15 8.73 -1.24
N LEU A 68 -9.58 7.79 -1.99
CA LEU A 68 -10.08 7.42 -3.31
C LEU A 68 -11.49 6.82 -3.21
N LEU A 69 -11.79 6.09 -2.14
CA LEU A 69 -13.11 5.54 -1.85
C LEU A 69 -14.14 6.59 -1.45
N GLN A 70 -13.73 7.67 -0.80
CA GLN A 70 -14.61 8.77 -0.38
C GLN A 70 -14.82 9.82 -1.46
N ALA A 71 -14.00 9.83 -2.51
CA ALA A 71 -14.13 10.78 -3.61
C ALA A 71 -15.30 10.39 -4.52
N ASP A 72 -16.26 11.30 -4.69
CA ASP A 72 -17.46 11.11 -5.53
C ASP A 72 -17.17 11.22 -7.05
N ASP A 73 -15.90 11.45 -7.43
CA ASP A 73 -15.50 11.53 -8.83
C ASP A 73 -15.11 10.14 -9.35
N ALA A 74 -15.80 9.65 -10.39
CA ALA A 74 -15.49 8.40 -11.09
C ALA A 74 -14.02 8.31 -11.55
N ARG A 75 -13.34 9.46 -11.82
CA ARG A 75 -11.91 9.47 -12.16
C ARG A 75 -11.00 9.10 -10.99
N SER A 76 -11.40 9.35 -9.75
CA SER A 76 -10.63 8.98 -8.55
C SER A 76 -10.42 7.47 -8.46
N HIS A 77 -11.41 6.68 -8.90
CA HIS A 77 -11.34 5.23 -8.88
C HIS A 77 -10.23 4.68 -9.80
N THR A 78 -9.81 5.41 -10.83
CA THR A 78 -8.72 5.01 -11.75
C THR A 78 -7.42 4.68 -11.02
N HIS A 79 -7.14 5.34 -9.89
CA HIS A 79 -5.94 5.12 -9.08
C HIS A 79 -6.09 4.02 -8.03
N THR A 80 -7.30 3.51 -7.82
CA THR A 80 -7.59 2.50 -6.79
C THR A 80 -6.80 1.22 -7.01
N ILE A 81 -6.82 0.67 -8.23
CA ILE A 81 -6.10 -0.58 -8.55
C ILE A 81 -4.59 -0.40 -8.41
N PRO A 82 -3.96 0.65 -8.99
CA PRO A 82 -2.54 0.88 -8.78
C PRO A 82 -2.12 1.02 -7.30
N VAL A 83 -2.89 1.77 -6.50
CA VAL A 83 -2.59 1.93 -5.07
C VAL A 83 -2.77 0.61 -4.32
N LEU A 84 -3.82 -0.16 -4.63
CA LEU A 84 -4.07 -1.47 -4.04
C LEU A 84 -2.96 -2.46 -4.35
N HIS A 85 -2.47 -2.50 -5.59
CA HIS A 85 -1.31 -3.33 -5.95
C HIS A 85 -0.04 -2.91 -5.22
N THR A 86 0.17 -1.59 -5.04
CA THR A 86 1.32 -1.09 -4.27
C THR A 86 1.22 -1.49 -2.80
N LEU A 87 0.02 -1.41 -2.21
CA LEU A 87 -0.24 -1.86 -0.86
C LEU A 87 0.05 -3.36 -0.69
N TYR A 88 -0.47 -4.18 -1.60
CA TYR A 88 -0.20 -5.62 -1.63
C TYR A 88 1.30 -5.89 -1.67
N TYR A 89 2.03 -5.24 -2.58
CA TYR A 89 3.47 -5.42 -2.72
C TYR A 89 4.24 -5.07 -1.44
N VAL A 90 3.95 -3.92 -0.82
CA VAL A 90 4.64 -3.50 0.41
C VAL A 90 4.34 -4.45 1.57
N VAL A 91 3.12 -4.99 1.66
CA VAL A 91 2.75 -5.99 2.67
C VAL A 91 3.56 -7.28 2.48
N MET A 92 3.63 -7.78 1.26
CA MET A 92 4.34 -9.03 0.93
C MET A 92 5.85 -8.91 1.08
N GLN A 93 6.41 -7.73 0.77
CA GLN A 93 7.86 -7.49 0.77
C GLN A 93 8.35 -6.80 2.05
N SER A 94 7.48 -6.64 3.06
CA SER A 94 7.75 -5.84 4.26
C SER A 94 9.05 -6.25 4.99
N GLY A 95 9.44 -7.53 4.96
CA GLY A 95 10.66 -8.04 5.57
C GLY A 95 10.70 -7.94 7.10
N VAL A 96 9.70 -7.33 7.71
CA VAL A 96 9.49 -7.17 9.15
C VAL A 96 8.05 -7.53 9.50
N MET A 97 7.81 -7.86 10.77
CA MET A 97 6.46 -8.16 11.23
C MET A 97 5.61 -6.89 11.23
N ILE A 98 4.58 -6.86 10.37
CA ILE A 98 3.57 -5.80 10.38
C ILE A 98 2.63 -6.04 11.58
N PRO A 99 2.38 -5.01 12.44
CA PRO A 99 1.47 -5.17 13.57
C PRO A 99 0.03 -5.52 13.15
N THR A 100 -0.65 -6.35 13.93
CA THR A 100 -2.05 -6.78 13.66
C THR A 100 -3.01 -5.60 13.46
N SER A 101 -2.85 -4.51 14.21
CA SER A 101 -3.71 -3.32 14.06
C SER A 101 -3.58 -2.65 12.69
N VAL A 102 -2.40 -2.75 12.07
CA VAL A 102 -2.16 -2.20 10.72
C VAL A 102 -2.81 -3.10 9.68
N TYR A 103 -2.74 -4.42 9.88
CA TYR A 103 -3.44 -5.38 9.05
C TYR A 103 -4.96 -5.28 9.13
N GLN A 104 -5.51 -5.03 10.32
CA GLN A 104 -6.94 -4.74 10.48
C GLN A 104 -7.35 -3.53 9.65
N ALA A 105 -6.60 -2.43 9.70
CA ALA A 105 -6.86 -1.24 8.88
C ALA A 105 -6.77 -1.53 7.38
N VAL A 106 -5.84 -2.39 6.94
CA VAL A 106 -5.76 -2.86 5.56
C VAL A 106 -7.04 -3.61 5.19
N PHE A 107 -7.48 -4.59 5.99
CA PHE A 107 -8.69 -5.34 5.69
C PHE A 107 -9.94 -4.46 5.68
N GLU A 108 -10.12 -3.60 6.67
CA GLU A 108 -11.26 -2.68 6.72
C GLU A 108 -11.33 -1.82 5.46
N CYS A 109 -10.20 -1.27 5.02
CA CYS A 109 -10.13 -0.46 3.81
C CYS A 109 -10.39 -1.29 2.54
N VAL A 110 -9.75 -2.44 2.39
CA VAL A 110 -9.91 -3.27 1.19
C VAL A 110 -11.30 -3.93 1.11
N MET A 111 -11.95 -4.21 2.23
CA MET A 111 -13.32 -4.72 2.25
C MET A 111 -14.32 -3.70 1.72
N LYS A 112 -14.10 -2.39 1.92
CA LYS A 112 -14.94 -1.33 1.32
C LYS A 112 -14.87 -1.36 -0.21
N LEU A 113 -13.74 -1.79 -0.80
CA LEU A 113 -13.62 -1.92 -2.26
C LEU A 113 -14.51 -3.02 -2.85
N LEU A 114 -15.00 -3.95 -2.04
CA LEU A 114 -15.90 -5.01 -2.51
C LEU A 114 -17.28 -4.47 -2.90
N THR A 115 -17.65 -3.26 -2.48
CA THR A 115 -18.90 -2.61 -2.88
C THR A 115 -18.80 -1.94 -4.26
N LEU A 116 -17.59 -1.81 -4.80
CA LEU A 116 -17.37 -1.25 -6.13
C LEU A 116 -17.62 -2.31 -7.22
N PRO A 117 -17.99 -1.89 -8.45
CA PRO A 117 -18.14 -2.81 -9.56
C PRO A 117 -16.79 -3.46 -9.94
N SER A 118 -16.86 -4.56 -10.68
CA SER A 118 -15.69 -5.13 -11.36
C SER A 118 -15.04 -4.07 -12.25
N PRO A 119 -13.69 -3.96 -12.29
CA PRO A 119 -12.69 -4.90 -11.76
C PRO A 119 -12.26 -4.68 -10.30
N TYR A 120 -12.67 -3.59 -9.64
CA TYR A 120 -12.16 -3.20 -8.32
C TYR A 120 -12.41 -4.25 -7.23
N SER A 121 -13.64 -4.77 -7.15
CA SER A 121 -14.02 -5.79 -6.18
C SER A 121 -13.30 -7.12 -6.41
N ALA A 122 -13.02 -7.49 -7.67
CA ALA A 122 -12.28 -8.72 -7.99
C ALA A 122 -10.82 -8.63 -7.54
N VAL A 123 -10.15 -7.50 -7.81
CA VAL A 123 -8.77 -7.28 -7.37
C VAL A 123 -8.70 -7.21 -5.84
N ALA A 124 -9.63 -6.49 -5.20
CA ALA A 124 -9.72 -6.40 -3.73
C ALA A 124 -9.89 -7.78 -3.08
N LEU A 125 -10.77 -8.62 -3.62
CA LEU A 125 -10.97 -9.98 -3.12
C LEU A 125 -9.69 -10.83 -3.24
N SER A 126 -8.98 -10.73 -4.37
CA SER A 126 -7.70 -11.41 -4.56
C SER A 126 -6.66 -10.93 -3.55
N THR A 127 -6.51 -9.62 -3.38
CA THR A 127 -5.59 -9.01 -2.41
C THR A 127 -5.87 -9.45 -0.98
N VAL A 128 -7.13 -9.47 -0.54
CA VAL A 128 -7.51 -9.92 0.81
C VAL A 128 -7.13 -11.39 1.02
N ARG A 129 -7.36 -12.26 0.03
CA ARG A 129 -7.00 -13.69 0.13
C ARG A 129 -5.50 -13.88 0.30
N SER A 130 -4.70 -13.26 -0.56
CA SER A 130 -3.24 -13.38 -0.46
C SER A 130 -2.71 -12.79 0.85
N ILE A 131 -3.18 -11.61 1.26
CA ILE A 131 -2.74 -11.00 2.53
C ILE A 131 -3.12 -11.89 3.74
N LYS A 132 -4.29 -12.52 3.73
CA LYS A 132 -4.66 -13.51 4.76
C LYS A 132 -3.73 -14.73 4.75
N MET A 133 -3.39 -15.25 3.57
CA MET A 133 -2.48 -16.40 3.46
C MET A 133 -1.08 -16.06 3.99
N GLU A 134 -0.54 -14.88 3.68
CA GLU A 134 0.77 -14.44 4.18
C GLU A 134 0.78 -14.27 5.72
N MET A 135 -0.34 -13.89 6.34
CA MET A 135 -0.43 -13.87 7.81
C MET A 135 -0.40 -15.25 8.44
N THR A 136 -1.11 -16.20 7.83
CA THR A 136 -1.21 -17.56 8.38
C THR A 136 0.03 -18.39 8.09
N THR A 137 0.67 -18.15 6.95
CA THR A 137 1.83 -18.90 6.46
C THR A 137 2.82 -17.96 5.76
N PRO A 138 3.63 -17.18 6.51
CA PRO A 138 4.56 -16.23 5.95
C PRO A 138 5.56 -16.88 4.99
N GLY A 139 5.81 -16.25 3.84
CA GLY A 139 6.82 -16.68 2.86
C GLY A 139 6.36 -17.72 1.82
N THR A 140 5.09 -18.12 1.83
CA THR A 140 4.57 -19.11 0.87
C THR A 140 4.30 -18.49 -0.52
N GLU A 141 3.87 -17.22 -0.58
CA GLU A 141 3.51 -16.53 -1.83
C GLU A 141 4.73 -15.97 -2.60
N LEU A 142 5.89 -15.80 -1.94
CA LEU A 142 7.13 -15.24 -2.54
C LEU A 142 7.75 -16.14 -3.63
N LEU A 143 7.41 -17.44 -3.63
CA LEU A 143 7.88 -18.40 -4.63
C LEU A 143 7.09 -18.34 -5.96
N SER A 144 5.92 -17.70 -5.96
CA SER A 144 5.04 -17.60 -7.15
C SER A 144 5.26 -16.31 -7.95
N TYR A 145 5.66 -15.21 -7.30
CA TYR A 145 5.78 -13.89 -7.96
C TYR A 145 7.11 -13.67 -8.71
N ASN A 146 8.11 -14.54 -8.52
CA ASN A 146 9.42 -14.49 -9.20
C ASN A 146 9.49 -15.35 -10.47
N LYS A 147 8.35 -15.83 -10.98
CA LYS A 147 8.25 -16.66 -12.20
C LYS A 147 7.55 -15.97 -13.38
N CYS A 148 7.39 -14.64 -13.37
CA CYS A 148 6.90 -13.89 -14.51
C CYS A 148 7.88 -12.80 -14.93
#